data_AF-A0A376B929-F1
#
_entry.id   AF-A0A376B929-F1
#
_cell.length_a   1.000
_cell.length_b   1.000
_cell.length_c   1.000
_cell.angle_alpha   90.00
_cell.angle_beta   90.00
_cell.angle_gamma   90.00
#
_symmetry.space_group_name_H-M   'P 1'
#
loop_
_entity.id
_entity.type
_entity.pdbx_description
1 polymer ?
#
loop_
_entity_poly.entity_id
_entity_poly.type
_entity_poly.pdbx_seq_one_letter_code
_entity_poly.pdbx_strand_id
1 'polypeptide(L)'
;MSMKLHIWWDWENDEPSIISPESVALYRYIQRYYNSEQASLSLELIGSNNMNISPNKQLPVLFVYNNDADDNKNKSPVSILGYCNIIQYMTASKTNKNFLNTRSLSLLDKSILNYMVQHLNVLTEYQMFLNNENFDNFTKKKISNLFNWPFNWVNYALEMKHIIEEKFNNNGKIGFIRGSPEDEKDYAGFDEDMTSYLFKTKNKEQDSSLDVLKYSSQYKTQLCEFLDLYNEFIQKNGETLHPSIDILYKVNMSIQFHGLPNSKELRCKIYPDAQKDNDNYNFPLDNDETRKYMVVRPELKESNYNILLTFL
;
A
#
# COMPACT_ATOMS: atom_id res chain seq x y z
N MET A 1 10.09 25.36 10.43
CA MET A 1 8.91 24.56 10.04
C MET A 1 9.34 23.11 10.13
N SER A 2 8.51 22.26 10.74
CA SER A 2 8.81 20.84 10.94
C SER A 2 7.81 19.97 10.17
N MET A 3 8.27 18.82 9.71
CA MET A 3 7.46 17.87 8.97
C MET A 3 7.52 16.51 9.64
N LYS A 4 6.35 15.89 9.85
CA LYS A 4 6.24 14.52 10.35
C LYS A 4 5.57 13.67 9.27
N LEU A 5 6.29 12.70 8.74
CA LEU A 5 5.76 11.73 7.80
C LEU A 5 5.42 10.44 8.54
N HIS A 6 4.16 10.07 8.56
CA HIS A 6 3.69 8.84 9.17
C HIS A 6 3.50 7.77 8.09
N ILE A 7 4.09 6.61 8.31
CA ILE A 7 4.09 5.47 7.39
C ILE A 7 3.74 4.16 8.12
N TRP A 8 3.48 3.13 7.32
CA TRP A 8 3.46 1.74 7.79
C TRP A 8 4.88 1.20 7.96
N TRP A 9 5.19 0.71 9.15
CA TRP A 9 6.51 0.22 9.55
C TRP A 9 6.42 -1.12 10.27
N ASP A 10 7.23 -2.07 9.82
CA ASP A 10 7.41 -3.36 10.48
C ASP A 10 8.55 -3.25 11.49
N TRP A 11 8.21 -3.18 12.78
CA TRP A 11 9.18 -3.03 13.87
C TRP A 11 9.96 -4.32 14.16
N GLU A 12 9.51 -5.48 13.69
CA GLU A 12 10.23 -6.74 13.86
C GLU A 12 11.37 -6.85 12.84
N ASN A 13 11.10 -6.45 11.60
CA ASN A 13 12.06 -6.52 10.49
C ASN A 13 12.81 -5.19 10.25
N ASP A 14 12.43 -4.13 10.96
CA ASP A 14 13.01 -2.78 10.88
C ASP A 14 13.05 -2.21 9.44
N GLU A 15 11.90 -2.34 8.77
CA GLU A 15 11.66 -1.98 7.36
C GLU A 15 10.24 -1.41 7.16
N PRO A 16 9.97 -0.65 6.07
CA PRO A 16 8.61 -0.22 5.77
C PRO A 16 7.74 -1.43 5.42
N SER A 17 6.52 -1.47 5.98
CA SER A 17 5.66 -2.63 5.80
C SER A 17 5.04 -2.70 4.41
N ILE A 18 5.13 -3.88 3.78
CA ILE A 18 4.65 -4.09 2.41
C ILE A 18 3.13 -4.01 2.25
N ILE A 19 2.37 -3.99 3.35
CA ILE A 19 0.92 -3.80 3.30
C ILE A 19 0.52 -2.43 2.70
N SER A 20 1.47 -1.50 2.59
CA SER A 20 1.30 -0.20 1.95
C SER A 20 2.45 0.04 0.96
N PRO A 21 2.23 -0.23 -0.35
CA PRO A 21 3.21 0.07 -1.39
C PRO A 21 3.66 1.53 -1.38
N GLU A 22 2.74 2.44 -1.05
CA GLU A 22 3.03 3.88 -0.93
C GLU A 22 4.00 4.20 0.21
N SER A 23 3.87 3.54 1.37
CA SER A 23 4.78 3.73 2.50
C SER A 23 6.20 3.26 2.16
N VAL A 24 6.31 2.08 1.52
CA VAL A 24 7.59 1.54 1.05
C VAL A 24 8.22 2.46 0.00
N ALA A 25 7.43 2.95 -0.96
CA ALA A 25 7.91 3.86 -1.99
C ALA A 25 8.37 5.21 -1.42
N LEU A 26 7.63 5.81 -0.47
CA LEU A 26 8.05 7.06 0.18
C LEU A 26 9.34 6.88 0.96
N TYR A 27 9.45 5.80 1.73
CA TYR A 27 10.67 5.51 2.48
C TYR A 27 11.89 5.45 1.57
N ARG A 28 11.81 4.67 0.48
CA ARG A 28 12.88 4.55 -0.52
C ARG A 28 13.20 5.87 -1.20
N TYR A 29 12.16 6.63 -1.54
CA TYR A 29 12.33 7.94 -2.17
C TYR A 29 13.09 8.90 -1.24
N ILE A 30 12.75 8.92 0.05
CA ILE A 30 13.43 9.73 1.07
C ILE A 30 14.87 9.24 1.24
N GLN A 31 15.10 7.95 1.43
CA GLN A 31 16.46 7.41 1.60
C GLN A 31 17.40 7.79 0.46
N ARG A 32 16.89 7.76 -0.78
CA ARG A 32 17.70 7.98 -1.98
C ARG A 32 17.89 9.45 -2.32
N TYR A 33 16.91 10.30 -2.05
CA TYR A 33 16.89 11.66 -2.57
C TYR A 33 16.86 12.75 -1.51
N TYR A 34 16.55 12.44 -0.25
CA TYR A 34 16.51 13.44 0.81
C TYR A 34 17.92 13.88 1.23
N ASN A 35 18.16 15.18 1.17
CA ASN A 35 19.42 15.79 1.55
C ASN A 35 19.29 16.50 2.89
N SER A 36 19.62 15.80 3.98
CA SER A 36 19.52 16.31 5.35
C SER A 36 20.44 17.50 5.63
N GLU A 37 21.55 17.66 4.89
CA GLU A 37 22.56 18.71 5.12
C GLU A 37 22.15 20.06 4.53
N GLN A 38 21.28 20.05 3.51
CA GLN A 38 20.78 21.26 2.84
C GLN A 38 19.34 21.61 3.24
N ALA A 39 18.73 20.76 4.06
CA ALA A 39 17.37 20.90 4.52
C ALA A 39 17.24 21.93 5.66
N SER A 40 16.67 23.10 5.37
CA SER A 40 16.23 24.05 6.41
C SER A 40 14.99 23.60 7.22
N LEU A 41 14.48 22.39 6.96
CA LEU A 41 13.28 21.78 7.55
C LEU A 41 13.64 20.37 8.05
N SER A 42 13.36 20.09 9.32
CA SER A 42 13.49 18.75 9.89
C SER A 42 12.34 17.85 9.42
N LEU A 43 12.64 16.83 8.61
CA LEU A 43 11.71 15.74 8.30
C LEU A 43 11.92 14.60 9.29
N GLU A 44 10.90 14.32 10.09
CA GLU A 44 10.83 13.16 10.97
C GLU A 44 9.98 12.08 10.31
N LEU A 45 10.49 10.84 10.27
CA LEU A 45 9.77 9.70 9.74
C LEU A 45 9.28 8.84 10.90
N ILE A 46 7.98 8.56 10.95
CA ILE A 46 7.32 7.95 12.11
C ILE A 46 6.56 6.69 11.67
N GLY A 47 6.90 5.55 12.28
CA GLY A 47 6.24 4.26 12.04
C GLY A 47 4.95 4.11 12.86
N SER A 48 3.92 4.92 12.55
CA SER A 48 2.71 5.01 13.37
C SER A 48 1.81 3.78 13.35
N ASN A 49 1.73 3.10 12.21
CA ASN A 49 0.82 1.98 11.96
C ASN A 49 -0.65 2.27 12.30
N ASN A 50 -1.05 3.55 12.33
CA ASN A 50 -2.36 4.02 12.79
C ASN A 50 -3.05 4.90 11.76
N MET A 51 -4.10 4.39 11.14
CA MET A 51 -4.92 5.15 10.19
C MET A 51 -5.75 6.27 10.86
N ASN A 52 -6.09 6.18 12.15
CA ASN A 52 -6.93 7.17 12.84
C ASN A 52 -6.25 8.53 13.03
N ILE A 53 -4.92 8.61 12.85
CA ILE A 53 -4.23 9.90 12.85
C ILE A 53 -4.61 10.73 11.61
N SER A 54 -5.05 10.07 10.54
CA SER A 54 -5.41 10.68 9.28
C SER A 54 -6.92 10.92 9.22
N PRO A 55 -7.38 12.11 8.79
CA PRO A 55 -8.81 12.42 8.71
C PRO A 55 -9.58 11.47 7.77
N ASN A 56 -8.89 10.85 6.81
CA ASN A 56 -9.49 9.95 5.82
C ASN A 56 -9.19 8.47 6.11
N LYS A 57 -8.70 8.12 7.30
CA LYS A 57 -8.23 6.76 7.63
C LYS A 57 -7.23 6.21 6.61
N GLN A 58 -6.29 7.05 6.17
CA GLN A 58 -5.31 6.70 5.15
C GLN A 58 -3.89 6.96 5.63
N LEU A 59 -3.00 6.00 5.35
CA LEU A 59 -1.56 6.10 5.49
C LEU A 59 -0.91 5.71 4.15
N PRO A 60 0.12 6.43 3.69
CA PRO A 60 0.92 7.43 4.42
C PRO A 60 0.29 8.83 4.51
N VAL A 61 0.68 9.60 5.54
CA VAL A 61 0.29 11.02 5.73
C VAL A 61 1.47 11.89 6.18
N LEU A 62 1.60 13.07 5.57
CA LEU A 62 2.56 14.09 5.98
C LEU A 62 1.84 15.21 6.75
N PHE A 63 2.29 15.50 7.97
CA PHE A 63 1.89 16.68 8.72
C PHE A 63 2.95 17.76 8.61
N VAL A 64 2.50 18.98 8.31
CA VAL A 64 3.34 20.14 8.14
C VAL A 64 3.00 21.17 9.22
N TYR A 65 4.00 21.53 10.02
CA TYR A 65 3.90 22.50 11.11
C TYR A 65 4.66 23.77 10.74
N ASN A 66 3.94 24.88 10.62
CA ASN A 66 4.54 26.20 10.40
C ASN A 66 5.04 26.76 11.74
N ASN A 67 6.33 27.09 11.83
CA ASN A 67 6.94 27.62 13.06
C ASN A 67 6.73 29.14 13.20
N ASP A 68 6.11 29.79 12.21
CA ASP A 68 5.81 31.23 12.26
C ASP A 68 4.50 31.44 13.03
N ALA A 69 4.61 31.41 14.36
CA ALA A 69 3.54 31.86 15.23
C ALA A 69 4.16 32.50 16.48
N ASP A 70 4.47 33.79 16.34
CA ASP A 70 4.56 34.75 17.44
C ASP A 70 3.18 35.04 18.09
N ASP A 71 2.21 34.15 17.92
CA ASP A 71 0.87 34.27 18.50
C ASP A 71 0.32 32.89 18.84
N ASN A 72 0.04 32.71 20.13
CA ASN A 72 -0.62 31.58 20.79
C ASN A 72 -1.98 31.21 20.16
N LYS A 73 -1.99 30.67 18.94
CA LYS A 73 -3.16 30.01 18.34
C LYS A 73 -2.74 28.67 17.77
N ASN A 74 -3.19 27.62 18.44
CA ASN A 74 -3.26 26.23 17.99
C ASN A 74 -3.80 26.14 16.54
N LYS A 75 -2.94 26.34 15.54
CA LYS A 75 -3.28 25.99 14.16
C LYS A 75 -3.00 24.50 13.98
N SER A 76 -4.03 23.74 13.66
CA SER A 76 -3.90 22.34 13.26
C SER A 76 -2.87 22.23 12.12
N PRO A 77 -2.01 21.19 12.12
CA PRO A 77 -1.06 20.99 11.04
C PRO A 77 -1.79 20.81 9.72
N VAL A 78 -1.15 21.24 8.62
CA VAL A 78 -1.63 20.90 7.28
C VAL A 78 -1.34 19.43 7.04
N SER A 79 -2.36 18.63 6.75
CA SER A 79 -2.24 17.21 6.43
C SER A 79 -2.24 16.99 4.91
N ILE A 80 -1.28 16.19 4.44
CA ILE A 80 -1.10 15.86 3.02
C ILE A 80 -1.11 14.34 2.90
N LEU A 81 -2.09 13.83 2.15
CA LEU A 81 -2.45 12.41 2.15
C LEU A 81 -2.00 11.70 0.89
N GLY A 82 -1.44 10.50 1.04
CA GLY A 82 -1.10 9.60 -0.05
C GLY A 82 0.15 9.99 -0.83
N TYR A 83 0.74 8.99 -1.49
CA TYR A 83 2.03 9.09 -2.17
C TYR A 83 2.13 10.28 -3.12
N CYS A 84 1.18 10.41 -4.05
CA CYS A 84 1.23 11.42 -5.12
C CYS A 84 1.26 12.85 -4.56
N ASN A 85 0.39 13.16 -3.59
CA ASN A 85 0.31 14.49 -3.00
C ASN A 85 1.53 14.80 -2.15
N ILE A 86 2.04 13.82 -1.41
CA ILE A 86 3.25 13.98 -0.59
C ILE A 86 4.46 14.26 -1.48
N ILE A 87 4.69 13.49 -2.55
CA ILE A 87 5.78 13.75 -3.50
C ILE A 87 5.60 15.12 -4.18
N GLN A 88 4.38 15.46 -4.60
CA GLN A 88 4.11 16.76 -5.18
C GLN A 88 4.44 17.90 -4.22
N TYR A 89 4.06 17.77 -2.96
CA TYR A 89 4.39 18.77 -1.95
C TYR A 89 5.90 18.90 -1.72
N MET A 90 6.58 17.76 -1.54
CA MET A 90 8.01 17.73 -1.29
C MET A 90 8.82 18.31 -2.46
N THR A 91 8.33 18.18 -3.70
CA THR A 91 9.01 18.67 -4.92
C THR A 91 8.56 20.07 -5.38
N ALA A 92 7.45 20.62 -4.86
CA ALA A 92 6.85 21.85 -5.38
C ALA A 92 7.47 23.16 -4.85
N SER A 93 7.97 23.22 -3.61
CA SER A 93 8.38 24.53 -3.06
C SER A 93 9.73 25.01 -3.61
N LYS A 94 9.84 26.31 -3.88
CA LYS A 94 11.12 26.98 -4.16
C LYS A 94 12.05 27.01 -2.94
N THR A 95 11.48 27.03 -1.73
CA THR A 95 12.23 26.75 -0.48
C THR A 95 12.58 25.27 -0.35
N ASN A 96 11.90 24.39 -1.12
CA ASN A 96 12.09 22.94 -1.11
C ASN A 96 13.09 22.38 -2.11
N LYS A 97 13.65 23.21 -2.99
CA LYS A 97 14.65 22.79 -3.97
C LYS A 97 15.98 22.36 -3.34
N ASN A 98 16.19 22.63 -2.04
CA ASN A 98 17.34 22.17 -1.27
C ASN A 98 17.04 20.89 -0.43
N PHE A 99 15.80 20.35 -0.43
CA PHE A 99 15.45 19.16 0.36
C PHE A 99 15.68 17.84 -0.38
N LEU A 100 15.51 17.86 -1.70
CA LEU A 100 15.59 16.67 -2.53
C LEU A 100 16.54 16.94 -3.70
N ASN A 101 17.45 16.00 -3.96
CA ASN A 101 18.33 16.03 -5.13
C ASN A 101 17.57 15.63 -6.40
N THR A 102 16.36 16.16 -6.62
CA THR A 102 15.48 15.83 -7.75
C THR A 102 14.83 17.08 -8.36
N ARG A 103 14.46 16.97 -9.65
CA ARG A 103 13.72 18.02 -10.35
C ARG A 103 12.27 18.09 -9.84
N SER A 104 11.62 19.25 -10.00
CA SER A 104 10.18 19.36 -9.74
C SER A 104 9.37 18.46 -10.67
N LEU A 105 8.23 17.95 -10.19
CA LEU A 105 7.28 17.20 -11.03
C LEU A 105 6.72 18.08 -12.15
N SER A 106 6.83 17.61 -13.38
CA SER A 106 6.11 18.14 -14.54
C SER A 106 4.63 17.75 -14.48
N LEU A 107 3.79 18.35 -15.33
CA LEU A 107 2.39 17.94 -15.45
C LEU A 107 2.28 16.45 -15.83
N LEU A 108 3.13 16.01 -16.77
CA LEU A 108 3.19 14.62 -17.20
C LEU A 108 3.52 13.68 -16.03
N ASP A 109 4.51 14.01 -15.21
CA ASP A 109 4.87 13.18 -14.05
C ASP A 109 3.71 13.03 -13.07
N LYS A 110 2.98 14.13 -12.80
CA LYS A 110 1.81 14.13 -11.92
C LYS A 110 0.71 13.22 -12.46
N SER A 111 0.42 13.33 -13.76
CA SER A 111 -0.58 12.48 -14.42
C SER A 111 -0.23 10.99 -14.33
N ILE A 112 1.05 10.63 -14.52
CA ILE A 112 1.50 9.24 -14.44
C ILE A 112 1.48 8.71 -13.02
N LEU A 113 1.96 9.49 -12.05
CA LEU A 113 1.89 9.11 -10.65
C LEU A 113 0.45 8.86 -10.22
N ASN A 114 -0.47 9.74 -10.60
CA ASN A 114 -1.88 9.56 -10.32
C ASN A 114 -2.44 8.31 -11.02
N TYR A 115 -2.08 8.08 -12.28
CA TYR A 115 -2.47 6.86 -13.01
C TYR A 115 -1.96 5.59 -12.31
N MET A 116 -0.71 5.55 -11.85
CA MET A 116 -0.19 4.40 -11.09
C MET A 116 -0.92 4.16 -9.78
N VAL A 117 -1.19 5.22 -9.02
CA VAL A 117 -1.94 5.11 -7.76
C VAL A 117 -3.37 4.60 -8.01
N GLN A 118 -4.01 5.03 -9.11
CA GLN A 118 -5.38 4.64 -9.44
C GLN A 118 -5.48 3.25 -10.08
N HIS A 119 -4.43 2.75 -10.71
CA HIS A 119 -4.45 1.47 -11.42
C HIS A 119 -3.53 0.43 -10.79
N LEU A 120 -2.23 0.69 -10.68
CA LEU A 120 -1.26 -0.29 -10.21
C LEU A 120 -1.33 -0.53 -8.69
N ASN A 121 -1.45 0.52 -7.88
CA ASN A 121 -1.61 0.34 -6.42
C ASN A 121 -2.90 -0.41 -6.12
N VAL A 122 -3.98 -0.09 -6.84
CA VAL A 122 -5.27 -0.76 -6.73
C VAL A 122 -5.13 -2.25 -7.06
N LEU A 123 -4.47 -2.63 -8.15
CA LEU A 123 -4.18 -4.03 -8.48
C LEU A 123 -3.33 -4.73 -7.41
N THR A 124 -2.38 -4.03 -6.79
CA THR A 124 -1.56 -4.58 -5.70
C THR A 124 -2.41 -4.79 -4.43
N GLU A 125 -3.26 -3.84 -4.07
CA GLU A 125 -4.22 -3.97 -2.97
C GLU A 125 -5.21 -5.11 -3.22
N TYR A 126 -5.68 -5.31 -4.45
CA TYR A 126 -6.50 -6.47 -4.82
C TYR A 126 -5.81 -7.78 -4.45
N GLN A 127 -4.55 -7.94 -4.87
CA GLN A 127 -3.81 -9.16 -4.58
C GLN A 127 -3.54 -9.34 -3.09
N MET A 128 -3.39 -8.27 -2.30
CA MET A 128 -3.17 -8.40 -0.86
C MET A 128 -4.46 -8.68 -0.08
N PHE A 129 -5.56 -8.01 -0.40
CA PHE A 129 -6.76 -7.97 0.44
C PHE A 129 -7.94 -8.75 -0.11
N LEU A 130 -8.10 -8.81 -1.43
CA LEU A 130 -9.27 -9.41 -2.09
C LEU A 130 -8.99 -10.80 -2.66
N ASN A 131 -7.72 -11.13 -2.92
CA ASN A 131 -7.32 -12.51 -3.13
C ASN A 131 -7.31 -13.24 -1.77
N ASN A 132 -8.25 -14.16 -1.57
CA ASN A 132 -8.41 -14.89 -0.31
C ASN A 132 -7.15 -15.66 0.10
N GLU A 133 -6.45 -16.31 -0.84
CA GLU A 133 -5.23 -17.06 -0.53
C GLU A 133 -4.14 -16.16 0.06
N ASN A 134 -3.94 -14.99 -0.54
CA ASN A 134 -2.97 -14.02 -0.05
C ASN A 134 -3.44 -13.36 1.25
N PHE A 135 -4.74 -13.04 1.37
CA PHE A 135 -5.26 -12.40 2.56
C PHE A 135 -5.10 -13.29 3.80
N ASP A 136 -5.52 -14.55 3.69
CA ASP A 136 -5.55 -15.50 4.81
C ASP A 136 -4.14 -15.97 5.19
N ASN A 137 -3.29 -16.25 4.20
CA ASN A 137 -1.96 -16.83 4.46
C ASN A 137 -0.86 -15.79 4.68
N PHE A 138 -1.07 -14.55 4.22
CA PHE A 138 -0.05 -13.50 4.27
C PHE A 138 -0.54 -12.22 4.96
N THR A 139 -1.53 -11.53 4.39
CA THR A 139 -1.87 -10.16 4.78
C THR A 139 -2.37 -10.07 6.22
N LYS A 140 -3.25 -10.99 6.65
CA LYS A 140 -3.78 -11.02 8.02
C LYS A 140 -2.68 -11.17 9.06
N LYS A 141 -1.72 -12.08 8.80
CA LYS A 141 -0.56 -12.30 9.65
C LYS A 141 0.42 -11.13 9.63
N LYS A 142 0.64 -10.53 8.45
CA LYS A 142 1.54 -9.37 8.34
C LYS A 142 0.98 -8.17 9.09
N ILE A 143 -0.33 -7.93 9.01
CA ILE A 143 -1.02 -6.89 9.79
C ILE A 143 -0.92 -7.19 11.28
N SER A 144 -1.13 -8.42 11.75
CA SER A 144 -1.06 -8.72 13.18
C SER A 144 0.28 -8.37 13.81
N ASN A 145 1.37 -8.50 13.07
CA ASN A 145 2.72 -8.18 13.57
C ASN A 145 2.98 -6.67 13.70
N LEU A 146 2.17 -5.81 13.07
CA LEU A 146 2.36 -4.36 13.13
C LEU A 146 1.82 -3.73 14.42
N PHE A 147 1.06 -4.50 15.19
CA PHE A 147 0.36 -4.05 16.38
C PHE A 147 0.80 -4.90 17.56
N ASN A 148 0.94 -4.28 18.73
CA ASN A 148 1.24 -5.02 19.95
C ASN A 148 -0.06 -5.61 20.51
N TRP A 149 0.07 -6.65 21.33
CA TRP A 149 -1.06 -7.17 22.09
C TRP A 149 -1.46 -6.13 23.16
N PRO A 150 -2.76 -5.92 23.48
CA PRO A 150 -3.95 -6.68 23.08
C PRO A 150 -4.75 -6.05 21.92
N PHE A 151 -4.15 -5.13 21.15
CA PHE A 151 -4.89 -4.41 20.11
C PHE A 151 -5.45 -5.39 19.08
N ASN A 152 -6.68 -5.17 18.62
CA ASN A 152 -7.50 -6.20 17.99
C ASN A 152 -7.06 -6.48 16.53
N TRP A 153 -5.99 -7.26 16.38
CA TRP A 153 -5.32 -7.53 15.10
C TRP A 153 -6.24 -8.10 14.02
N VAL A 154 -7.21 -8.91 14.43
CA VAL A 154 -8.20 -9.52 13.52
C VAL A 154 -9.13 -8.46 12.96
N ASN A 155 -9.62 -7.54 13.80
CA ASN A 155 -10.54 -6.50 13.37
C ASN A 155 -9.87 -5.51 12.42
N TYR A 156 -8.59 -5.19 12.63
CA TYR A 156 -7.89 -4.23 11.77
C TYR A 156 -7.67 -4.77 10.35
N ALA A 157 -7.27 -6.04 10.21
CA ALA A 157 -7.12 -6.67 8.91
C ALA A 157 -8.44 -6.73 8.14
N LEU A 158 -9.56 -6.99 8.83
CA LEU A 158 -10.90 -6.97 8.26
C LEU A 158 -11.37 -5.55 7.91
N GLU A 159 -11.12 -4.56 8.76
CA GLU A 159 -11.43 -3.15 8.47
C GLU A 159 -10.70 -2.69 7.21
N MET A 160 -9.39 -2.99 7.09
CA MET A 160 -8.64 -2.68 5.87
C MET A 160 -9.20 -3.41 4.66
N LYS A 161 -9.55 -4.70 4.78
CA LYS A 161 -10.18 -5.46 3.70
C LYS A 161 -11.47 -4.77 3.24
N HIS A 162 -12.36 -4.38 4.16
CA HIS A 162 -13.60 -3.68 3.83
C HIS A 162 -13.38 -2.32 3.16
N ILE A 163 -12.41 -1.53 3.62
CA ILE A 163 -12.05 -0.26 2.97
C ILE A 163 -11.62 -0.50 1.52
N ILE A 164 -10.83 -1.54 1.27
CA ILE A 164 -10.41 -1.93 -0.08
C ILE A 164 -11.58 -2.47 -0.89
N GLU A 165 -12.46 -3.29 -0.32
CA GLU A 165 -13.69 -3.75 -0.98
C GLU A 165 -14.57 -2.59 -1.43
N GLU A 166 -14.77 -1.57 -0.58
CA GLU A 166 -15.54 -0.38 -0.93
C GLU A 166 -14.86 0.42 -2.05
N LYS A 167 -13.54 0.62 -1.96
CA LYS A 167 -12.73 1.26 -3.00
C LYS A 167 -12.88 0.54 -4.34
N PHE A 168 -12.92 -0.79 -4.34
CA PHE A 168 -13.12 -1.63 -5.52
C PHE A 168 -14.56 -1.66 -6.02
N ASN A 169 -15.57 -1.60 -5.15
CA ASN A 169 -16.96 -1.50 -5.59
C ASN A 169 -17.23 -0.17 -6.31
N ASN A 170 -16.59 0.92 -5.86
CA ASN A 170 -16.78 2.25 -6.42
C ASN A 170 -15.98 2.48 -7.72
N ASN A 171 -14.81 1.83 -7.86
CA ASN A 171 -13.87 2.12 -8.96
C ASN A 171 -13.45 0.90 -9.79
N GLY A 172 -13.79 -0.31 -9.34
CA GLY A 172 -13.24 -1.56 -9.85
C GLY A 172 -14.03 -2.15 -11.01
N LYS A 173 -13.28 -2.67 -11.98
CA LYS A 173 -13.80 -3.50 -13.08
C LYS A 173 -13.63 -5.01 -12.82
N ILE A 174 -12.96 -5.39 -11.72
CA ILE A 174 -12.69 -6.77 -11.32
C ILE A 174 -13.66 -7.13 -10.20
N GLY A 175 -14.33 -8.27 -10.31
CA GLY A 175 -15.10 -8.80 -9.18
C GLY A 175 -14.20 -9.49 -8.14
N PHE A 176 -14.76 -9.78 -6.97
CA PHE A 176 -14.07 -10.53 -5.93
C PHE A 176 -15.09 -11.38 -5.17
N ILE A 177 -14.62 -12.48 -4.60
CA ILE A 177 -15.45 -13.36 -3.79
C ILE A 177 -15.56 -12.72 -2.41
N ARG A 178 -16.78 -12.29 -2.05
CA ARG A 178 -17.08 -11.88 -0.67
C ARG A 178 -16.91 -13.10 0.23
N GLY A 179 -16.32 -12.89 1.40
CA GLY A 179 -16.31 -13.93 2.44
C GLY A 179 -17.73 -14.47 2.65
N SER A 180 -17.85 -15.80 2.81
CA SER A 180 -19.14 -16.42 3.08
C SER A 180 -19.70 -15.75 4.35
N PRO A 181 -20.98 -15.34 4.42
CA PRO A 181 -21.59 -14.81 5.64
C PRO A 181 -21.62 -15.83 6.81
N GLU A 182 -21.02 -16.99 6.64
CA GLU A 182 -20.76 -17.99 7.68
C GLU A 182 -19.68 -17.54 8.67
N ASP A 183 -18.76 -16.64 8.29
CA ASP A 183 -17.82 -16.01 9.26
C ASP A 183 -18.53 -15.01 10.21
N GLU A 184 -19.79 -14.67 9.93
CA GLU A 184 -20.66 -13.80 10.77
C GLU A 184 -21.84 -14.56 11.42
N LYS A 185 -21.95 -15.88 11.22
CA LYS A 185 -23.12 -16.65 11.68
C LYS A 185 -22.72 -17.90 12.46
N ASP A 186 -22.11 -17.69 13.62
CA ASP A 186 -22.29 -18.64 14.71
C ASP A 186 -23.67 -18.41 15.34
N TYR A 187 -24.46 -19.50 15.45
CA TYR A 187 -25.77 -19.62 16.10
C TYR A 187 -27.03 -19.19 15.31
N ALA A 188 -27.39 -19.92 14.24
CA ALA A 188 -28.82 -20.08 13.90
C ALA A 188 -29.11 -21.37 13.10
N GLY A 189 -29.80 -22.32 13.74
CA GLY A 189 -30.69 -23.27 13.06
C GLY A 189 -30.07 -24.57 12.56
N PHE A 190 -29.89 -25.54 13.46
CA PHE A 190 -29.81 -26.96 13.11
C PHE A 190 -31.24 -27.46 12.87
N ASP A 191 -31.68 -27.46 11.60
CA ASP A 191 -32.62 -28.44 11.02
C ASP A 191 -32.97 -28.04 9.58
N GLU A 192 -32.36 -28.73 8.60
CA GLU A 192 -32.95 -29.08 7.30
C GLU A 192 -31.93 -29.86 6.45
N ASP A 193 -32.21 -31.13 6.14
CA ASP A 193 -31.57 -31.98 5.12
C ASP A 193 -30.05 -31.80 4.85
N MET A 194 -29.25 -32.54 5.62
CA MET A 194 -27.80 -32.71 5.46
C MET A 194 -27.38 -33.10 4.02
N THR A 195 -28.23 -33.80 3.27
CA THR A 195 -27.99 -34.16 1.86
C THR A 195 -28.16 -32.96 0.93
N SER A 196 -29.15 -32.10 1.15
CA SER A 196 -29.31 -30.85 0.39
C SER A 196 -28.15 -29.89 0.65
N TYR A 197 -27.62 -29.87 1.88
CA TYR A 197 -26.38 -29.17 2.21
C TYR A 197 -25.19 -29.73 1.44
N LEU A 198 -25.02 -31.06 1.36
CA LEU A 198 -23.90 -31.69 0.61
C LEU A 198 -23.95 -31.43 -0.91
N PHE A 199 -25.13 -31.36 -1.51
CA PHE A 199 -25.28 -30.99 -2.92
C PHE A 199 -25.14 -29.48 -3.15
N LYS A 200 -25.64 -28.64 -2.23
CA LYS A 200 -25.45 -27.19 -2.28
C LYS A 200 -24.00 -26.80 -2.04
N THR A 201 -23.27 -27.46 -1.14
CA THR A 201 -21.85 -27.19 -0.89
C THR A 201 -21.00 -27.60 -2.08
N LYS A 202 -21.22 -28.77 -2.70
CA LYS A 202 -20.50 -29.16 -3.92
C LYS A 202 -20.72 -28.18 -5.08
N ASN A 203 -21.96 -27.73 -5.30
CA ASN A 203 -22.25 -26.73 -6.32
C ASN A 203 -21.66 -25.36 -5.96
N LYS A 204 -21.73 -24.94 -4.68
CA LYS A 204 -21.16 -23.66 -4.18
C LYS A 204 -19.62 -23.66 -4.26
N GLU A 205 -18.96 -24.78 -4.00
CA GLU A 205 -17.52 -24.95 -4.17
C GLU A 205 -17.13 -24.87 -5.65
N GLN A 206 -17.87 -25.54 -6.54
CA GLN A 206 -17.61 -25.51 -7.97
C GLN A 206 -17.86 -24.12 -8.57
N ASP A 207 -18.95 -23.45 -8.19
CA ASP A 207 -19.25 -22.07 -8.59
C ASP A 207 -18.21 -21.08 -8.04
N SER A 208 -17.78 -21.25 -6.79
CA SER A 208 -16.70 -20.44 -6.21
C SER A 208 -15.38 -20.62 -6.96
N SER A 209 -15.07 -21.84 -7.41
CA SER A 209 -13.85 -22.10 -8.20
C SER A 209 -13.88 -21.41 -9.57
N LEU A 210 -15.05 -21.37 -10.21
CA LEU A 210 -15.26 -20.67 -11.47
C LEU A 210 -15.15 -19.16 -11.29
N ASP A 211 -15.69 -18.62 -10.20
CA ASP A 211 -15.57 -17.20 -9.86
C ASP A 211 -14.11 -16.81 -9.54
N VAL A 212 -13.36 -17.64 -8.82
CA VAL A 212 -11.90 -17.44 -8.61
C VAL A 212 -11.19 -17.37 -9.97
N LEU A 213 -11.47 -18.30 -10.88
CA LEU A 213 -10.86 -18.32 -12.21
C LEU A 213 -11.26 -17.09 -13.05
N LYS A 214 -12.53 -16.68 -12.99
CA LYS A 214 -13.04 -15.50 -13.68
C LYS A 214 -12.35 -14.23 -13.19
N TYR A 215 -12.28 -14.02 -11.88
CA TYR A 215 -11.70 -12.81 -11.31
C TYR A 215 -10.18 -12.78 -11.44
N SER A 216 -9.51 -13.91 -11.30
CA SER A 216 -8.06 -14.01 -11.58
C SER A 216 -7.74 -13.70 -13.06
N SER A 217 -8.59 -14.14 -13.99
CA SER A 217 -8.47 -13.80 -15.42
C SER A 217 -8.66 -12.29 -15.66
N GLN A 218 -9.70 -11.68 -15.08
CA GLN A 218 -9.94 -10.23 -15.17
C GLN A 218 -8.78 -9.41 -14.61
N TYR A 219 -8.27 -9.80 -13.44
CA TYR A 219 -7.10 -9.18 -12.83
C TYR A 219 -5.88 -9.28 -13.75
N LYS A 220 -5.62 -10.48 -14.31
CA LYS A 220 -4.49 -10.68 -15.23
C LYS A 220 -4.60 -9.75 -16.43
N THR A 221 -5.76 -9.69 -17.08
CA THR A 221 -5.97 -8.82 -18.25
C THR A 221 -5.64 -7.37 -17.92
N GLN A 222 -6.15 -6.86 -16.79
CA GLN A 222 -5.89 -5.47 -16.39
C GLN A 222 -4.42 -5.21 -16.05
N LEU A 223 -3.74 -6.15 -15.41
CA LEU A 223 -2.32 -6.01 -15.13
C LEU A 223 -1.49 -6.05 -16.41
N CYS A 224 -1.81 -6.94 -17.36
CA CYS A 224 -1.15 -6.97 -18.67
C CYS A 224 -1.37 -5.66 -19.44
N GLU A 225 -2.62 -5.17 -19.52
CA GLU A 225 -2.93 -3.88 -20.16
C GLU A 225 -2.14 -2.72 -19.52
N PHE A 226 -2.05 -2.69 -18.18
CA PHE A 226 -1.24 -1.70 -17.49
C PHE A 226 0.24 -1.81 -17.84
N LEU A 227 0.79 -3.03 -17.85
CA LEU A 227 2.20 -3.27 -18.15
C LEU A 227 2.55 -2.89 -19.59
N ASP A 228 1.70 -3.22 -20.55
CA ASP A 228 1.89 -2.86 -21.96
C ASP A 228 1.92 -1.34 -22.12
N LEU A 229 0.93 -0.64 -21.55
CA LEU A 229 0.88 0.83 -21.58
C LEU A 229 2.08 1.46 -20.87
N TYR A 230 2.48 0.94 -19.72
CA TYR A 230 3.63 1.43 -18.98
C TYR A 230 4.95 1.21 -19.74
N ASN A 231 5.13 0.04 -20.35
CA ASN A 231 6.32 -0.29 -21.13
C ASN A 231 6.44 0.59 -22.37
N GLU A 232 5.35 0.77 -23.13
CA GLU A 232 5.33 1.71 -24.26
C GLU A 232 5.69 3.13 -23.83
N PHE A 233 5.19 3.53 -22.67
CA PHE A 233 5.41 4.86 -22.13
C PHE A 233 6.87 5.06 -21.68
N ILE A 234 7.45 4.09 -20.99
CA ILE A 234 8.86 4.10 -20.55
C ILE A 234 9.80 4.07 -21.75
N GLN A 235 9.50 3.29 -22.79
CA GLN A 235 10.29 3.29 -24.03
C GLN A 235 10.34 4.67 -24.70
N LYS A 236 9.25 5.45 -24.61
CA LYS A 236 9.17 6.78 -25.22
C LYS A 236 9.75 7.89 -24.34
N ASN A 237 9.64 7.78 -23.01
CA ASN A 237 9.90 8.90 -22.10
C ASN A 237 10.88 8.59 -20.96
N GLY A 238 11.45 7.38 -20.89
CA GLY A 238 12.15 6.82 -19.74
C GLY A 238 13.18 7.73 -19.09
N GLU A 239 14.09 8.30 -19.88
CA GLU A 239 15.18 9.16 -19.40
C GLU A 239 14.68 10.47 -18.76
N THR A 240 13.49 10.93 -19.14
CA THR A 240 12.95 12.20 -18.66
C THR A 240 12.12 12.04 -17.39
N LEU A 241 11.76 10.83 -16.98
CA LEU A 241 10.78 10.61 -15.92
C LEU A 241 11.31 10.92 -14.53
N HIS A 242 10.43 11.42 -13.68
CA HIS A 242 10.78 11.69 -12.30
C HIS A 242 11.00 10.37 -11.54
N PRO A 243 12.06 10.22 -10.71
CA PRO A 243 12.40 8.93 -10.07
C PRO A 243 11.31 8.32 -9.18
N SER A 244 10.40 9.15 -8.64
CA SER A 244 9.27 8.67 -7.83
C SER A 244 8.32 7.74 -8.59
N ILE A 245 8.28 7.84 -9.92
CA ILE A 245 7.47 7.01 -10.82
C ILE A 245 8.04 5.59 -10.85
N ASP A 246 9.35 5.48 -11.13
CA ASP A 246 10.06 4.20 -11.17
C ASP A 246 10.06 3.50 -9.80
N ILE A 247 10.28 4.25 -8.71
CA ILE A 247 10.22 3.70 -7.35
C ILE A 247 8.85 3.10 -7.05
N LEU A 248 7.76 3.84 -7.33
CA LEU A 248 6.42 3.34 -7.05
C LEU A 248 6.11 2.10 -7.90
N TYR A 249 6.47 2.11 -9.19
CA TYR A 249 6.33 0.96 -10.07
C TYR A 249 7.07 -0.26 -9.51
N LYS A 250 8.37 -0.15 -9.26
CA LYS A 250 9.21 -1.24 -8.75
C LYS A 250 8.69 -1.83 -7.44
N VAL A 251 8.23 -0.98 -6.51
CA VAL A 251 7.67 -1.45 -5.24
C VAL A 251 6.41 -2.29 -5.46
N ASN A 252 5.45 -1.80 -6.26
CA ASN A 252 4.24 -2.56 -6.54
C ASN A 252 4.53 -3.88 -7.27
N MET A 253 5.44 -3.87 -8.24
CA MET A 253 5.83 -5.09 -8.95
C MET A 253 6.55 -6.07 -8.02
N SER A 254 7.43 -5.58 -7.16
CA SER A 254 8.11 -6.41 -6.17
C SER A 254 7.13 -7.07 -5.21
N ILE A 255 6.13 -6.34 -4.72
CA ILE A 255 5.12 -6.90 -3.82
C ILE A 255 4.33 -7.98 -4.55
N GLN A 256 3.78 -7.69 -5.72
CA GLN A 256 2.95 -8.64 -6.48
C GLN A 256 3.74 -9.88 -6.94
N PHE A 257 5.00 -9.72 -7.34
CA PHE A 257 5.79 -10.80 -7.92
C PHE A 257 6.76 -11.49 -6.97
N HIS A 258 7.05 -10.95 -5.79
CA HIS A 258 7.98 -11.57 -4.84
C HIS A 258 7.46 -11.61 -3.41
N GLY A 259 6.60 -10.68 -3.03
CA GLY A 259 6.14 -10.53 -1.65
C GLY A 259 4.94 -11.42 -1.26
N LEU A 260 4.20 -11.97 -2.21
CA LEU A 260 2.93 -12.67 -1.95
C LEU A 260 3.04 -14.20 -2.16
N PRO A 261 2.22 -15.00 -1.45
CA PRO A 261 2.19 -16.47 -1.63
C PRO A 261 2.00 -16.91 -3.09
N ASN A 262 1.06 -16.29 -3.80
CA ASN A 262 0.74 -16.63 -5.18
C ASN A 262 1.67 -16.00 -6.24
N SER A 263 2.71 -15.28 -5.80
CA SER A 263 3.60 -14.52 -6.68
C SER A 263 4.25 -15.36 -7.80
N LYS A 264 4.61 -16.62 -7.51
CA LYS A 264 5.23 -17.51 -8.50
C LYS A 264 4.26 -17.85 -9.64
N GLU A 265 3.02 -18.16 -9.30
CA GLU A 265 1.98 -18.45 -10.28
C GLU A 265 1.69 -17.21 -11.13
N LEU A 266 1.60 -16.05 -10.49
CA LEU A 266 1.37 -14.79 -11.16
C LEU A 266 2.47 -14.45 -12.17
N ARG A 267 3.74 -14.56 -11.78
CA ARG A 267 4.89 -14.37 -12.68
C ARG A 267 4.83 -15.30 -13.88
N CYS A 268 4.59 -16.60 -13.66
CA CYS A 268 4.52 -17.57 -14.75
C CYS A 268 3.37 -17.28 -15.73
N LYS A 269 2.24 -16.76 -15.24
CA LYS A 269 1.10 -16.43 -16.08
C LYS A 269 1.32 -15.17 -16.93
N ILE A 270 2.05 -14.19 -16.41
CA ILE A 270 2.29 -12.90 -17.08
C ILE A 270 3.53 -12.96 -17.97
N TYR A 271 4.60 -13.60 -17.49
CA TYR A 271 5.85 -13.81 -18.20
C TYR A 271 6.11 -15.31 -18.35
N PRO A 272 5.43 -16.01 -19.28
CA PRO A 272 5.62 -17.45 -19.47
C PRO A 272 7.07 -17.81 -19.84
N ASP A 273 7.78 -16.90 -20.51
CA ASP A 273 9.19 -17.07 -20.87
C ASP A 273 10.16 -16.86 -19.69
N ALA A 274 9.72 -16.23 -18.60
CA ALA A 274 10.54 -15.99 -17.40
C ALA A 274 10.84 -17.27 -16.60
N GLN A 275 10.24 -18.42 -16.96
CA GLN A 275 10.59 -19.71 -16.35
C GLN A 275 12.03 -20.17 -16.63
N LYS A 276 12.70 -19.59 -17.64
CA LYS A 276 14.05 -19.98 -18.04
C LYS A 276 15.16 -19.20 -17.33
N ASP A 277 14.86 -18.00 -16.84
CA ASP A 277 15.80 -17.14 -16.14
C ASP A 277 15.22 -16.79 -14.76
N ASN A 278 15.53 -17.61 -13.76
CA ASN A 278 15.16 -17.34 -12.35
C ASN A 278 15.77 -16.03 -11.82
N ASP A 279 16.72 -15.40 -12.53
CA ASP A 279 17.54 -14.30 -12.02
C ASP A 279 17.36 -12.95 -12.75
N ASN A 280 16.73 -12.91 -13.95
CA ASN A 280 16.67 -11.68 -14.77
C ASN A 280 15.47 -10.76 -14.50
N TYR A 281 14.43 -11.25 -13.84
CA TYR A 281 13.27 -10.44 -13.40
C TYR A 281 13.29 -10.19 -11.89
N ASN A 282 14.50 -10.12 -11.32
CA ASN A 282 14.64 -9.49 -10.02
C ASN A 282 14.27 -8.02 -10.20
N PHE A 283 13.16 -7.62 -9.59
CA PHE A 283 13.00 -6.26 -9.11
C PHE A 283 13.61 -6.27 -7.71
N PRO A 284 14.96 -6.26 -7.56
CA PRO A 284 15.52 -6.20 -6.23
C PRO A 284 14.92 -4.95 -5.60
N LEU A 285 14.34 -5.16 -4.43
CA LEU A 285 14.12 -4.09 -3.49
C LEU A 285 15.51 -3.60 -3.11
N ASP A 286 16.16 -2.78 -3.97
CA ASP A 286 17.58 -2.40 -3.88
C ASP A 286 18.02 -2.29 -2.42
N ASN A 287 18.83 -3.25 -1.97
CA ASN A 287 19.55 -3.21 -0.69
C ASN A 287 20.84 -2.39 -0.83
N ASP A 288 20.94 -1.57 -1.89
CA ASP A 288 22.03 -0.62 -2.04
C ASP A 288 22.17 0.15 -0.74
N GLU A 289 23.42 0.26 -0.28
CA GLU A 289 23.93 0.87 0.96
C GLU A 289 23.58 2.38 1.06
N THR A 290 22.31 2.69 0.87
CA THR A 290 21.72 4.00 1.00
C THR A 290 21.54 4.30 2.48
N ARG A 291 21.75 5.56 2.84
CA ARG A 291 21.65 6.04 4.23
C ARG A 291 20.33 5.54 4.84
N LYS A 292 20.41 4.72 5.90
CA LYS A 292 19.20 4.32 6.65
C LYS A 292 18.65 5.57 7.33
N TYR A 293 17.49 6.04 6.89
CA TYR A 293 16.84 7.17 7.52
C TYR A 293 16.24 6.70 8.84
N MET A 294 16.51 7.42 9.93
CA MET A 294 16.03 7.00 11.25
C MET A 294 14.50 7.09 11.29
N VAL A 295 13.85 5.97 11.60
CA VAL A 295 12.41 5.90 11.86
C VAL A 295 12.16 5.95 13.35
N VAL A 296 11.32 6.90 13.77
CA VAL A 296 10.98 7.14 15.16
C VAL A 296 9.70 6.39 15.51
N ARG A 297 9.63 5.87 16.73
CA ARG A 297 8.39 5.29 17.26
C ARG A 297 7.37 6.41 17.49
N PRO A 298 6.08 6.19 17.20
CA PRO A 298 5.05 7.19 17.44
C PRO A 298 4.94 7.51 18.93
N GLU A 299 4.60 8.76 19.25
CA GLU A 299 4.14 9.11 20.59
C GLU A 299 2.86 8.31 20.94
N LEU A 300 2.59 8.07 22.23
CA LEU A 300 1.40 7.32 22.67
C LEU A 300 0.10 7.81 22.02
N LYS A 301 -0.08 9.13 21.87
CA LYS A 301 -1.25 9.76 21.24
C LYS A 301 -1.35 9.57 19.72
N GLU A 302 -0.22 9.32 19.05
CA GLU A 302 -0.11 9.10 17.60
C GLU A 302 -0.05 7.61 17.26
N SER A 303 0.16 6.77 18.28
CA SER A 303 0.24 5.33 18.18
C SER A 303 -1.12 4.68 18.30
N ASN A 304 -1.26 3.50 17.71
CA ASN A 304 -2.39 2.62 17.98
C ASN A 304 -2.38 2.02 19.39
N TYR A 305 -1.35 2.31 20.20
CA TYR A 305 -1.19 1.77 21.55
C TYR A 305 -2.03 2.49 22.61
N ASN A 306 -2.82 3.49 22.23
CA ASN A 306 -3.70 4.17 23.16
C ASN A 306 -5.12 3.60 23.06
N ILE A 307 -5.43 2.68 23.97
CA ILE A 307 -6.77 2.07 24.13
C ILE A 307 -7.85 3.15 24.22
N LEU A 308 -7.57 4.30 24.86
CA LEU A 308 -8.54 5.37 25.04
C LEU A 308 -8.85 6.13 23.74
N LEU A 309 -7.94 6.15 22.77
CA LEU A 309 -8.19 6.76 21.45
C LEU A 309 -8.91 5.82 20.49
N THR A 310 -8.95 4.51 20.78
CA THR A 310 -9.68 3.53 19.96
C THR A 310 -11.18 3.47 20.29
N PHE A 311 -11.61 4.08 21.40
CA PHE A 311 -13.00 4.09 21.88
C PHE A 311 -13.73 5.45 21.77
N LEU A 312 -13.10 6.47 21.16
CA LEU A 312 -13.67 7.80 20.94
C LEU A 312 -14.01 8.01 19.46
#